data_AF-A0A2K1EBS7-F1
#
_entry.id   AF-A0A2K1EBS7-F1
#
_cell.length_a   1.000
_cell.length_b   1.000
_cell.length_c   1.000
_cell.angle_alpha   90.00
_cell.angle_beta   90.00
_cell.angle_gamma   90.00
#
_symmetry.space_group_name_H-M   'P 1'
#
loop_
_entity.id
_entity.type
_entity.pdbx_description
1 polymer ?
#
loop_
_entity_poly.entity_id
_entity_poly.type
_entity_poly.pdbx_seq_one_letter_code
_entity_poly.pdbx_strand_id
1 'polypeptide(L)'
;MCDCVATDEALIKGQTEGSCMKFDLDTAWKDTTSLLTRNLGLLAVIAGVFFFIPYAGIAIALPGMGELETAQASGNVDAMMAAVTDLYKTYWWAFLIIAILQGIGLLSMLALVRRRANPTVGEALSTGLRSVPSYIAAQLLQTALIAIIAALLVGIGAVTGVSALAALGGIIAFVVICYVVVKLSLAAPIIAIEGELNPVKVLRRSWALTRGNSVRLFFFYLLLLVAFIVLSAVISLVLGLAFAFAGEQAALFGDAVVSGIVNAAMIIAMVCVMAAVHTQLSRFASHGTPGAED
;
A
#
# COMPACT_ATOMS: atom_id res chain seq x y z
N MET A 1 -0.18 -11.03 -27.27
CA MET A 1 -0.84 -10.93 -28.57
C MET A 1 -2.20 -11.57 -28.41
N CYS A 2 -3.30 -10.83 -28.49
CA CYS A 2 -4.64 -11.42 -28.57
C CYS A 2 -5.11 -11.21 -29.99
N ASP A 3 -4.99 -12.24 -30.82
CA ASP A 3 -5.59 -12.27 -32.16
C ASP A 3 -7.04 -12.74 -32.02
N CYS A 4 -7.99 -11.81 -32.19
CA CYS A 4 -9.38 -12.13 -32.43
C CYS A 4 -9.67 -11.81 -33.90
N VAL A 5 -9.51 -12.82 -34.77
CA VAL A 5 -9.99 -12.75 -36.14
C VAL A 5 -11.52 -12.80 -36.09
N ALA A 6 -12.15 -11.69 -36.44
CA ALA A 6 -13.58 -11.58 -36.60
C ALA A 6 -14.01 -12.35 -37.87
N THR A 7 -14.89 -13.34 -37.73
CA THR A 7 -15.61 -13.94 -38.85
C THR A 7 -16.97 -13.24 -39.04
N ASP A 8 -17.22 -12.89 -40.31
CA ASP A 8 -18.18 -11.97 -40.93
C ASP A 8 -19.68 -12.26 -40.72
N GLU A 9 -20.08 -13.04 -39.71
CA GLU A 9 -21.47 -13.52 -39.56
C GLU A 9 -22.24 -12.87 -38.38
N ALA A 10 -21.63 -11.91 -37.68
CA ALA A 10 -22.18 -11.30 -36.46
C ALA A 10 -22.90 -9.96 -36.67
N LEU A 11 -23.29 -9.61 -37.91
CA LEU A 11 -23.87 -8.29 -38.24
C LEU A 11 -25.40 -8.18 -38.14
N ILE A 12 -26.12 -9.16 -37.55
CA ILE A 12 -27.61 -9.15 -37.51
C ILE A 12 -28.24 -9.17 -36.10
N LYS A 13 -27.47 -9.34 -35.02
CA LYS A 13 -28.00 -9.16 -33.65
C LYS A 13 -27.15 -8.14 -32.93
N GLY A 14 -27.78 -7.06 -32.45
CA GLY A 14 -27.18 -6.00 -31.65
C GLY A 14 -26.66 -6.50 -30.30
N GLN A 15 -25.60 -7.30 -30.32
CA GLN A 15 -24.71 -7.54 -29.19
C GLN A 15 -23.45 -6.73 -29.48
N THR A 16 -23.39 -5.53 -28.93
CA THR A 16 -22.14 -4.78 -28.80
C THR A 16 -21.19 -5.59 -27.93
N GLU A 17 -20.27 -6.24 -28.63
CA GLU A 17 -18.87 -6.46 -28.30
C GLU A 17 -18.58 -7.11 -26.94
N GLY A 18 -18.06 -8.35 -27.03
CA GLY A 18 -17.20 -8.92 -26.00
C GLY A 18 -15.96 -8.03 -25.81
N SER A 19 -16.09 -6.99 -24.98
CA SER A 19 -14.95 -6.19 -24.56
C SER A 19 -14.05 -7.12 -23.75
N CYS A 20 -12.80 -7.29 -24.19
CA CYS A 20 -11.75 -7.86 -23.36
C CYS A 20 -11.81 -7.17 -21.99
N MET A 21 -12.20 -7.89 -20.94
CA MET A 21 -12.54 -7.36 -19.62
C MET A 21 -11.34 -6.62 -19.01
N LYS A 22 -11.34 -5.29 -19.10
CA LYS A 22 -10.25 -4.40 -18.64
C LYS A 22 -10.64 -3.75 -17.31
N PHE A 23 -9.64 -3.46 -16.46
CA PHE A 23 -9.81 -2.75 -15.19
C PHE A 23 -10.44 -1.38 -15.45
N ASP A 24 -11.60 -1.11 -14.86
CA ASP A 24 -12.31 0.14 -14.98
C ASP A 24 -12.10 1.00 -13.71
N LEU A 25 -11.41 2.13 -13.91
CA LEU A 25 -11.00 3.06 -12.87
C LEU A 25 -12.20 3.76 -12.24
N ASP A 26 -13.23 4.08 -13.02
CA ASP A 26 -14.41 4.80 -12.52
C ASP A 26 -15.22 3.90 -11.59
N THR A 27 -15.42 2.64 -12.00
CA THR A 27 -16.05 1.63 -11.15
C THR A 27 -15.23 1.38 -9.87
N ALA A 28 -13.89 1.28 -9.97
CA ALA A 28 -13.02 1.09 -8.80
C ALA A 28 -13.11 2.27 -7.81
N TRP A 29 -13.18 3.50 -8.32
CA TRP A 29 -13.33 4.71 -7.51
C TRP A 29 -14.72 4.80 -6.85
N LYS A 30 -15.78 4.49 -7.59
CA LYS A 30 -17.16 4.44 -7.04
C LYS A 30 -17.29 3.39 -5.94
N ASP A 31 -16.72 2.21 -6.14
CA ASP A 31 -16.70 1.17 -5.10
C ASP A 31 -15.88 1.63 -3.88
N THR A 32 -14.72 2.24 -4.09
CA THR A 32 -13.89 2.80 -3.02
C THR A 32 -14.66 3.84 -2.18
N THR A 33 -15.27 4.83 -2.84
CA THR A 33 -16.01 5.91 -2.16
C THR A 33 -17.25 5.37 -1.44
N SER A 34 -17.93 4.36 -2.01
CA SER A 34 -19.04 3.69 -1.33
C SER A 34 -18.57 2.90 -0.10
N LEU A 35 -17.41 2.24 -0.14
CA LEU A 35 -16.88 1.50 1.00
C LEU A 35 -16.43 2.44 2.12
N LEU A 36 -15.82 3.56 1.74
CA LEU A 36 -15.39 4.63 2.64
C LEU A 36 -16.59 5.20 3.39
N THR A 37 -17.58 5.72 2.67
CA THR A 37 -18.76 6.38 3.26
C THR A 37 -19.59 5.46 4.16
N ARG A 38 -19.72 4.17 3.81
CA ARG A 38 -20.50 3.21 4.62
C ARG A 38 -19.83 2.80 5.93
N ASN A 39 -18.50 2.78 5.97
CA ASN A 39 -17.74 2.22 7.10
C ASN A 39 -16.83 3.25 7.79
N LEU A 40 -16.91 4.53 7.42
CA LEU A 40 -16.03 5.60 7.87
C LEU A 40 -15.94 5.68 9.39
N GLY A 41 -17.04 5.48 10.11
CA GLY A 41 -17.04 5.50 11.58
C GLY A 41 -16.14 4.42 12.18
N LEU A 42 -16.28 3.17 11.74
CA LEU A 42 -15.48 2.05 12.24
C LEU A 42 -14.02 2.13 11.74
N LEU A 43 -13.83 2.51 10.48
CA LEU A 43 -12.50 2.68 9.90
C LEU A 43 -11.73 3.81 10.60
N ALA A 44 -12.39 4.93 10.91
CA ALA A 44 -11.77 6.05 11.63
C ALA A 44 -11.36 5.67 13.05
N VAL A 45 -12.17 4.87 13.76
CA VAL A 45 -11.82 4.39 15.11
C VAL A 45 -10.58 3.50 15.07
N ILE A 46 -10.53 2.53 14.16
CA ILE A 46 -9.37 1.63 14.03
C ILE A 46 -8.16 2.42 13.53
N ALA A 47 -8.35 3.36 12.59
CA ALA A 47 -7.29 4.23 12.10
C ALA A 47 -6.68 5.08 13.22
N GLY A 48 -7.55 5.65 14.06
CA GLY A 48 -7.16 6.41 15.24
C GLY A 48 -6.25 5.60 16.16
N VAL A 49 -6.70 4.40 16.54
CA VAL A 49 -5.99 3.59 17.54
C VAL A 49 -4.72 2.96 16.98
N PHE A 50 -4.77 2.39 15.77
CA PHE A 50 -3.68 1.56 15.23
C PHE A 50 -2.72 2.28 14.29
N PHE A 51 -3.07 3.47 13.81
CA PHE A 51 -2.25 4.20 12.85
C PHE A 51 -1.93 5.62 13.31
N PHE A 52 -2.91 6.39 13.76
CA PHE A 52 -2.69 7.75 14.26
C PHE A 52 -1.83 7.76 15.53
N ILE A 53 -2.23 7.03 16.58
CA ILE A 53 -1.49 7.04 17.86
C ILE A 53 -0.05 6.53 17.69
N PRO A 54 0.20 5.38 17.04
CA PRO A 54 1.57 4.90 16.89
C PRO A 54 2.42 5.85 16.05
N TYR A 55 1.86 6.44 14.99
CA TYR A 55 2.57 7.38 14.14
C TYR A 55 2.93 8.67 14.87
N ALA A 56 1.97 9.30 15.54
CA ALA A 56 2.21 10.50 16.35
C ALA A 56 3.20 10.21 17.50
N GLY A 57 3.08 9.03 18.11
CA GLY A 57 4.01 8.57 19.14
C GLY A 57 5.45 8.51 18.64
N ILE A 58 5.68 8.01 17.42
CA ILE A 58 7.02 7.98 16.81
C ILE A 58 7.52 9.39 16.51
N ALA A 59 6.67 10.21 15.88
CA ALA A 59 7.04 11.57 15.50
C ALA A 59 7.52 12.40 16.70
N ILE A 60 6.93 12.15 17.89
CA ILE A 60 7.29 12.85 19.13
C ILE A 60 8.42 12.14 19.89
N ALA A 61 8.42 10.80 19.94
CA ALA A 61 9.31 10.04 20.81
C ALA A 61 10.66 9.66 20.16
N LEU A 62 10.77 9.68 18.82
CA LEU A 62 12.01 9.34 18.13
C LEU A 62 12.77 10.61 17.71
N PRO A 63 13.81 11.02 18.46
CA PRO A 63 14.61 12.21 18.12
C PRO A 63 15.38 12.07 16.79
N GLY A 64 15.58 10.84 16.29
CA GLY A 64 16.29 10.58 15.03
C GLY A 64 15.52 10.93 13.76
N MET A 65 14.21 11.25 13.83
CA MET A 65 13.42 11.57 12.63
C MET A 65 13.86 12.90 11.98
N GLY A 66 14.21 13.91 12.78
CA GLY A 66 14.68 15.21 12.25
C GLY A 66 16.06 15.13 11.57
N GLU A 67 16.95 14.27 12.05
CA GLU A 67 18.23 13.99 11.38
C GLU A 67 18.02 13.30 10.02
N LEU A 68 17.01 12.44 9.93
CA LEU A 68 16.65 11.75 8.70
C LEU A 68 16.04 12.70 7.67
N GLU A 69 15.18 13.64 8.11
CA GLU A 69 14.62 14.68 7.25
C GLU A 69 15.68 15.66 6.73
N THR A 70 16.60 16.09 7.60
CA THR A 70 17.70 16.97 7.18
C THR A 70 18.66 16.26 6.23
N ALA A 71 18.95 14.97 6.46
CA ALA A 71 19.73 14.16 5.54
C ALA A 71 19.01 13.98 4.19
N GLN A 72 17.69 13.77 4.19
CA GLN A 72 16.88 13.71 2.96
C GLN A 72 16.91 15.03 2.19
N ALA A 73 16.76 16.16 2.89
CA ALA A 73 16.80 17.49 2.28
C ALA A 73 18.18 17.84 1.71
N SER A 74 19.25 17.29 2.29
CA SER A 74 20.62 17.50 1.81
C SER A 74 20.92 16.82 0.47
N GLY A 75 20.11 15.84 0.06
CA GLY A 75 20.35 15.02 -1.13
C GLY A 75 21.60 14.13 -1.05
N ASN A 76 22.28 14.08 0.10
CA ASN A 76 23.44 13.24 0.32
C ASN A 76 23.00 11.83 0.69
N VAL A 77 23.11 10.92 -0.28
CA VAL A 77 22.70 9.51 -0.15
C VAL A 77 23.49 8.80 0.97
N ASP A 78 24.77 9.12 1.17
CA ASP A 78 25.60 8.48 2.20
C ASP A 78 25.16 8.91 3.60
N ALA A 79 24.87 10.20 3.78
CA ALA A 79 24.35 10.74 5.04
C ALA A 79 22.96 10.16 5.35
N MET A 80 22.10 10.05 4.33
CA MET A 80 20.78 9.44 4.47
C MET A 80 20.88 7.97 4.87
N MET A 81 21.76 7.19 4.22
CA MET A 81 21.95 5.78 4.54
C MET A 81 22.53 5.57 5.95
N ALA A 82 23.45 6.44 6.39
CA ALA A 82 23.99 6.42 7.74
C ALA A 82 22.90 6.71 8.79
N ALA A 83 22.10 7.76 8.59
CA ALA A 83 21.00 8.13 9.48
C ALA A 83 19.94 7.02 9.59
N VAL A 84 19.55 6.43 8.46
CA VAL A 84 18.62 5.28 8.44
C VAL A 84 19.21 4.08 9.19
N THR A 85 20.48 3.76 8.94
CA THR A 85 21.13 2.60 9.57
C THR A 85 21.23 2.77 11.08
N ASP A 86 21.55 3.97 11.56
CA ASP A 86 21.64 4.26 12.99
C ASP A 86 20.28 4.17 13.67
N LEU A 87 19.25 4.78 13.07
CA LEU A 87 17.88 4.75 13.58
C LEU A 87 17.35 3.31 13.64
N TYR A 88 17.62 2.49 12.61
CA TYR A 88 17.27 1.06 12.64
C TYR A 88 18.05 0.28 13.71
N LYS A 89 19.36 0.50 13.87
CA LYS A 89 20.16 -0.21 14.89
C LYS A 89 19.65 0.08 16.31
N THR A 90 19.25 1.32 16.57
CA THR A 90 18.82 1.77 17.89
C THR A 90 17.36 1.39 18.17
N TYR A 91 16.48 1.47 17.17
CA TYR A 91 15.02 1.34 17.35
C TYR A 91 14.38 0.15 16.61
N TRP A 92 15.15 -0.87 16.20
CA TRP A 92 14.62 -2.05 15.49
C TRP A 92 13.44 -2.71 16.20
N TRP A 93 13.49 -2.79 17.54
CA TRP A 93 12.44 -3.40 18.36
C TRP A 93 11.14 -2.59 18.32
N ALA A 94 11.24 -1.26 18.31
CA ALA A 94 10.09 -0.37 18.20
C ALA A 94 9.43 -0.55 16.83
N PHE A 95 10.23 -0.57 15.74
CA PHE A 95 9.73 -0.84 14.40
C PHE A 95 9.01 -2.18 14.27
N LEU A 96 9.49 -3.23 14.95
CA LEU A 96 8.79 -4.52 14.97
C LEU A 96 7.43 -4.45 15.68
N ILE A 97 7.35 -3.79 16.84
CA ILE A 97 6.09 -3.60 17.56
C ILE A 97 5.10 -2.82 16.69
N ILE A 98 5.57 -1.76 16.02
CA ILE A 98 4.76 -0.94 15.12
C ILE A 98 4.30 -1.76 13.91
N ALA A 99 5.17 -2.55 13.29
CA ALA A 99 4.81 -3.40 12.16
C ALA A 99 3.70 -4.40 12.54
N ILE A 100 3.76 -4.95 13.76
CA ILE A 100 2.71 -5.83 14.29
C ILE A 100 1.40 -5.05 14.49
N LEU A 101 1.45 -3.89 15.17
CA LEU A 101 0.28 -3.02 15.40
C LEU A 101 -0.39 -2.59 14.08
N GLN A 102 0.40 -2.11 13.12
CA GLN A 102 -0.08 -1.70 11.80
C GLN A 102 -0.61 -2.89 11.01
N GLY A 103 0.02 -4.06 11.10
CA GLY A 103 -0.46 -5.29 10.48
C GLY A 103 -1.85 -5.68 11.02
N ILE A 104 -2.04 -5.63 12.34
CA ILE A 104 -3.35 -5.85 12.98
C ILE A 104 -4.36 -4.83 12.43
N GLY A 105 -4.03 -3.54 12.48
CA GLY A 105 -4.93 -2.48 12.02
C GLY A 105 -5.34 -2.65 10.56
N LEU A 106 -4.39 -2.97 9.68
CA LEU A 106 -4.64 -3.16 8.25
C LEU A 106 -5.56 -4.35 8.00
N LEU A 107 -5.26 -5.49 8.61
CA LEU A 107 -6.03 -6.73 8.44
C LEU A 107 -7.43 -6.59 9.03
N SER A 108 -7.59 -5.91 10.17
CA SER A 108 -8.90 -5.63 10.77
C SER A 108 -9.75 -4.71 9.90
N MET A 109 -9.16 -3.67 9.29
CA MET A 109 -9.89 -2.83 8.33
C MET A 109 -10.31 -3.61 7.08
N LEU A 110 -9.42 -4.44 6.52
CA LEU A 110 -9.76 -5.30 5.38
C LEU A 110 -10.84 -6.33 5.72
N ALA A 111 -10.83 -6.87 6.94
CA ALA A 111 -11.86 -7.78 7.43
C ALA A 111 -13.24 -7.09 7.58
N LEU A 112 -13.27 -5.83 8.02
CA LEU A 112 -14.51 -5.04 8.11
C LEU A 112 -15.10 -4.68 6.74
N VAL A 113 -14.24 -4.41 5.76
CA VAL A 113 -14.66 -4.11 4.39
C VAL A 113 -15.18 -5.36 3.67
N ARG A 114 -14.88 -6.56 4.18
CA ARG A 114 -15.35 -7.82 3.61
C ARG A 114 -16.87 -7.96 3.77
N ARG A 115 -17.54 -8.27 2.66
CA ARG A 115 -18.99 -8.34 2.44
C ARG A 115 -19.74 -9.45 3.23
N ARG A 116 -19.24 -9.91 4.37
CA ARG A 116 -20.01 -10.82 5.26
C ARG A 116 -20.75 -9.99 6.29
N ALA A 117 -22.00 -10.33 6.55
CA ALA A 117 -22.90 -9.59 7.41
C ALA A 117 -22.29 -9.29 8.79
N ASN A 118 -22.10 -8.00 9.08
CA ASN A 118 -21.89 -7.39 10.41
C ASN A 118 -20.93 -8.11 11.38
N PRO A 119 -19.64 -8.30 11.06
CA PRO A 119 -18.67 -8.69 12.07
C PRO A 119 -18.46 -7.54 13.07
N THR A 120 -18.48 -7.87 14.36
CA THR A 120 -18.19 -6.90 15.43
C THR A 120 -16.70 -6.53 15.46
N VAL A 121 -16.33 -5.39 16.04
CA VAL A 121 -14.93 -4.93 16.13
C VAL A 121 -14.01 -6.00 16.75
N GLY A 122 -14.54 -6.81 17.68
CA GLY A 122 -13.82 -7.92 18.29
C GLY A 122 -13.52 -9.09 17.34
N GLU A 123 -14.44 -9.43 16.45
CA GLU A 123 -14.22 -10.50 15.44
C GLU A 123 -13.27 -10.05 14.34
N ALA A 124 -13.33 -8.78 13.94
CA ALA A 124 -12.36 -8.19 13.02
C ALA A 124 -10.94 -8.13 13.63
N LEU A 125 -10.84 -7.87 14.94
CA LEU A 125 -9.56 -7.86 15.64
C LEU A 125 -8.99 -9.26 15.82
N SER A 126 -9.81 -10.25 16.18
CA SER A 126 -9.34 -11.64 16.34
C SER A 126 -8.91 -12.27 15.01
N THR A 127 -9.63 -11.98 13.92
CA THR A 127 -9.27 -12.40 12.57
C THR A 127 -7.97 -11.74 12.11
N GLY A 128 -7.82 -10.45 12.39
CA GLY A 128 -6.58 -9.70 12.19
C GLY A 128 -5.42 -10.38 12.92
N LEU A 129 -5.55 -10.58 14.24
CA LEU A 129 -4.54 -11.16 15.12
C LEU A 129 -4.08 -12.56 14.66
N ARG A 130 -5.01 -13.42 14.23
CA ARG A 130 -4.71 -14.76 13.72
C ARG A 130 -3.96 -14.75 12.39
N SER A 131 -4.15 -13.70 11.60
CA SER A 131 -3.55 -13.53 10.28
C SER A 131 -2.22 -12.75 10.32
N VAL A 132 -1.90 -12.09 11.45
CA VAL A 132 -0.65 -11.35 11.66
C VAL A 132 0.59 -12.20 11.37
N PRO A 133 0.74 -13.44 11.88
CA PRO A 133 1.98 -14.18 11.66
C PRO A 133 2.24 -14.45 10.18
N SER A 134 1.18 -14.77 9.42
CA SER A 134 1.28 -14.97 7.97
C SER A 134 1.57 -13.66 7.24
N TYR A 135 0.93 -12.56 7.65
CA TYR A 135 1.17 -11.23 7.10
C TYR A 135 2.60 -10.75 7.35
N ILE A 136 3.11 -10.88 8.58
CA ILE A 136 4.50 -10.56 8.92
C ILE A 136 5.46 -11.45 8.14
N ALA A 137 5.18 -12.75 8.00
CA ALA A 137 6.01 -13.63 7.17
C ALA A 137 6.01 -13.19 5.69
N ALA A 138 4.86 -12.81 5.14
CA ALA A 138 4.76 -12.28 3.79
C ALA A 138 5.48 -10.93 3.64
N GLN A 139 5.38 -10.05 4.65
CA GLN A 139 6.06 -8.76 4.71
C GLN A 139 7.58 -8.95 4.75
N LEU A 140 8.08 -9.85 5.60
CA LEU A 140 9.49 -10.18 5.70
C LEU A 140 10.02 -10.79 4.40
N LEU A 141 9.27 -11.68 3.77
CA LEU A 141 9.62 -12.24 2.46
C LEU A 141 9.65 -11.15 1.37
N GLN A 142 8.68 -10.24 1.37
CA GLN A 142 8.63 -9.13 0.44
C GLN A 142 9.80 -8.17 0.67
N THR A 143 10.06 -7.75 1.91
CA THR A 143 11.17 -6.87 2.26
C THR A 143 12.51 -7.54 1.96
N ALA A 144 12.67 -8.83 2.23
CA ALA A 144 13.88 -9.57 1.89
C ALA A 144 14.09 -9.61 0.36
N LEU A 145 13.03 -9.86 -0.42
CA LEU A 145 13.11 -9.85 -1.88
C LEU A 145 13.52 -8.47 -2.41
N ILE A 146 12.89 -7.41 -1.90
CA ILE A 146 13.23 -6.02 -2.25
C ILE A 146 14.68 -5.71 -1.86
N ALA A 147 15.10 -6.07 -0.65
CA ALA A 147 16.44 -5.82 -0.15
C ALA A 147 17.49 -6.56 -0.98
N ILE A 148 17.23 -7.81 -1.39
CA ILE A 148 18.11 -8.58 -2.26
C ILE A 148 18.22 -7.91 -3.63
N ILE A 149 17.08 -7.54 -4.24
CA ILE A 149 17.07 -6.85 -5.55
C ILE A 149 17.83 -5.52 -5.46
N ALA A 150 17.57 -4.72 -4.43
CA ALA A 150 18.24 -3.45 -4.21
C ALA A 150 19.74 -3.65 -3.98
N ALA A 151 20.13 -4.60 -3.13
CA ALA A 151 21.53 -4.92 -2.87
C ALA A 151 22.26 -5.41 -4.12
N LEU A 152 21.60 -6.21 -4.97
CA LEU A 152 22.18 -6.64 -6.25
C LEU A 152 22.34 -5.46 -7.21
N LEU A 153 21.29 -4.68 -7.45
CA LEU A 153 21.30 -3.59 -8.43
C LEU A 153 22.23 -2.44 -8.01
N VAL A 154 22.18 -2.04 -6.74
CA VAL A 154 23.03 -0.97 -6.19
C VAL A 154 24.43 -1.48 -5.91
N GLY A 155 24.58 -2.70 -5.41
CA GLY A 155 25.89 -3.31 -5.12
C GLY A 155 26.75 -3.51 -6.36
N ILE A 156 26.16 -3.84 -7.51
CA ILE A 156 26.91 -3.91 -8.79
C ILE A 156 27.47 -2.52 -9.18
N GLY A 157 26.71 -1.45 -8.94
CA GLY A 157 27.17 -0.07 -9.16
C GLY A 157 28.28 0.36 -8.19
N ALA A 158 28.20 -0.07 -6.93
CA ALA A 158 29.20 0.23 -5.91
C ALA A 158 30.54 -0.49 -6.14
N VAL A 159 30.51 -1.76 -6.56
CA VAL A 159 31.73 -2.57 -6.80
C VAL A 159 32.48 -2.10 -8.05
N THR A 160 31.79 -1.52 -9.03
CA THR A 160 32.40 -1.01 -10.26
C THR A 160 33.03 0.38 -10.11
N GLY A 161 32.74 1.10 -9.02
CA GLY A 161 33.28 2.44 -8.74
C GLY A 161 32.79 3.54 -9.68
N VAL A 162 31.84 3.24 -10.57
CA VAL A 162 31.29 4.20 -11.54
C VAL A 162 30.00 4.79 -10.98
N SER A 163 30.06 6.05 -10.57
CA SER A 163 28.91 6.79 -10.02
C SER A 163 27.70 6.81 -10.95
N ALA A 164 27.92 6.83 -12.27
CA ALA A 164 26.85 6.74 -13.27
C ALA A 164 26.13 5.38 -13.26
N LEU A 165 26.83 4.26 -13.04
CA LEU A 165 26.19 2.94 -12.91
C LEU A 165 25.46 2.81 -11.58
N ALA A 166 25.96 3.41 -10.50
CA ALA A 166 25.24 3.45 -9.22
C ALA A 166 23.93 4.26 -9.32
N ALA A 167 23.95 5.41 -10.00
CA ALA A 167 22.76 6.21 -10.25
C ALA A 167 21.73 5.47 -11.13
N LEU A 168 22.18 4.84 -12.22
CA LEU A 168 21.34 3.99 -13.06
C LEU A 168 20.77 2.79 -12.30
N GLY A 169 21.60 2.12 -11.48
CA GLY A 169 21.18 1.03 -10.61
C GLY A 169 20.11 1.44 -9.61
N GLY A 170 20.24 2.65 -9.02
CA GLY A 170 19.24 3.24 -8.14
C GLY A 170 17.89 3.52 -8.84
N ILE A 171 17.93 4.08 -10.05
CA ILE A 171 16.71 4.34 -10.85
C ILE A 171 16.02 3.02 -11.21
N ILE A 172 16.79 2.02 -11.67
CA ILE A 172 16.25 0.69 -12.00
C ILE A 172 15.68 0.03 -10.75
N ALA A 173 16.39 0.10 -9.62
CA ALA A 173 15.90 -0.42 -8.34
C ALA A 173 14.58 0.23 -7.95
N PHE A 174 14.46 1.56 -8.07
CA PHE A 174 13.21 2.26 -7.80
C PHE A 174 12.05 1.77 -8.67
N VAL A 175 12.25 1.65 -9.99
CA VAL A 175 11.23 1.15 -10.92
C VAL A 175 10.83 -0.29 -10.58
N VAL A 176 11.80 -1.15 -10.26
CA VAL A 176 11.55 -2.54 -9.88
C VAL A 176 10.80 -2.61 -8.55
N ILE A 177 11.15 -1.78 -7.57
CA ILE A 177 10.45 -1.68 -6.28
C ILE A 177 9.00 -1.25 -6.51
N CYS A 178 8.76 -0.19 -7.29
CA CYS A 178 7.40 0.24 -7.64
C CYS A 178 6.61 -0.88 -8.33
N TYR A 179 7.24 -1.61 -9.25
CA TYR A 179 6.61 -2.74 -9.93
C TYR A 179 6.25 -3.87 -8.96
N VAL A 180 7.16 -4.23 -8.05
CA VAL A 180 6.95 -5.27 -7.02
C VAL A 180 5.84 -4.86 -6.05
N VAL A 181 5.83 -3.62 -5.57
CA VAL A 181 4.80 -3.09 -4.67
C VAL A 181 3.43 -3.13 -5.33
N VAL A 182 3.31 -2.69 -6.58
CA VAL A 182 2.02 -2.74 -7.31
C VAL A 182 1.59 -4.18 -7.59
N LYS A 183 2.53 -5.07 -7.89
CA LYS A 183 2.22 -6.50 -8.11
C LYS A 183 1.82 -7.24 -6.85
N LEU A 184 2.30 -6.80 -5.69
CA LEU A 184 2.06 -7.43 -4.41
C LEU A 184 1.03 -6.67 -3.56
N SER A 185 0.48 -5.55 -4.03
CA SER A 185 -0.54 -4.77 -3.31
C SER A 185 -1.78 -5.58 -2.96
N LEU A 186 -2.08 -6.64 -3.73
CA LEU A 186 -3.18 -7.58 -3.50
C LEU A 186 -2.87 -8.68 -2.49
N ALA A 187 -1.66 -8.76 -1.95
CA ALA A 187 -1.30 -9.78 -0.95
C ALA A 187 -2.11 -9.62 0.35
N ALA A 188 -2.30 -8.39 0.83
CA ALA A 188 -3.06 -8.12 2.04
C ALA A 188 -4.57 -8.47 1.88
N PRO A 189 -5.26 -8.07 0.78
CA PRO A 189 -6.60 -8.55 0.48
C PRO A 189 -6.71 -10.08 0.41
N ILE A 190 -5.75 -10.78 -0.20
CA ILE A 190 -5.81 -12.25 -0.31
C ILE A 190 -5.73 -12.92 1.06
N ILE A 191 -4.85 -12.45 1.96
CA ILE A 191 -4.75 -13.00 3.32
C ILE A 191 -6.06 -12.73 4.10
N ALA A 192 -6.59 -11.50 4.04
CA ALA A 192 -7.77 -11.11 4.81
C ALA A 192 -9.09 -11.64 4.24
N ILE A 193 -9.20 -11.75 2.91
CA ILE A 193 -10.43 -12.09 2.19
C ILE A 193 -10.44 -13.56 1.75
N GLU A 194 -9.34 -14.13 1.28
CA GLU A 194 -9.29 -15.55 0.91
C GLU A 194 -8.93 -16.45 2.11
N GLY A 195 -8.31 -15.90 3.16
CA GLY A 195 -7.94 -16.67 4.37
C GLY A 195 -6.72 -17.58 4.17
N GLU A 196 -5.98 -17.39 3.07
CA GLU A 196 -4.76 -18.14 2.76
C GLU A 196 -3.62 -17.71 3.71
N LEU A 197 -3.24 -18.60 4.62
CA LEU A 197 -2.20 -18.36 5.63
C LEU A 197 -0.79 -18.75 5.13
N ASN A 198 -0.66 -19.29 3.92
CA ASN A 198 0.66 -19.64 3.36
C ASN A 198 1.24 -18.46 2.57
N PRO A 199 2.32 -17.80 3.06
CA PRO A 199 2.82 -16.55 2.50
C PRO A 199 3.31 -16.71 1.05
N VAL A 200 3.87 -17.86 0.68
CA VAL A 200 4.36 -18.09 -0.69
C VAL A 200 3.20 -18.25 -1.68
N LYS A 201 2.12 -18.92 -1.27
CA LYS A 201 0.91 -19.06 -2.10
C LYS A 201 0.21 -17.72 -2.30
N VAL A 202 0.14 -16.88 -1.25
CA VAL A 202 -0.40 -15.52 -1.31
C VAL A 202 0.35 -14.69 -2.36
N LEU A 203 1.68 -14.68 -2.31
CA LEU A 203 2.50 -13.92 -3.25
C LEU A 203 2.32 -14.41 -4.69
N ARG A 204 2.28 -15.74 -4.91
CA ARG A 204 2.07 -16.32 -6.24
C ARG A 204 0.68 -15.99 -6.80
N ARG A 205 -0.35 -16.01 -5.95
CA ARG A 205 -1.73 -15.69 -6.33
C ARG A 205 -1.88 -14.20 -6.64
N SER A 206 -1.31 -13.33 -5.81
CA SER A 206 -1.24 -11.88 -6.05
C SER A 206 -0.58 -11.57 -7.41
N TRP A 207 0.52 -12.28 -7.71
CA TRP A 207 1.21 -12.16 -8.99
C TRP A 207 0.38 -12.63 -10.19
N ALA A 208 -0.44 -13.67 -10.02
CA ALA A 208 -1.32 -14.20 -11.06
C ALA A 208 -2.52 -13.28 -11.32
N LEU A 209 -3.16 -12.76 -10.26
CA LEU A 209 -4.31 -11.86 -10.34
C LEU A 209 -3.96 -10.49 -10.94
N THR A 210 -2.74 -10.02 -10.73
CA THR A 210 -2.25 -8.76 -11.32
C THR A 210 -1.75 -8.90 -12.76
N ARG A 211 -1.63 -10.13 -13.29
CA ARG A 211 -1.09 -10.40 -14.63
C ARG A 211 -2.12 -10.03 -15.70
N GLY A 212 -1.84 -8.98 -16.48
CA GLY A 212 -2.67 -8.53 -17.61
C GLY A 212 -3.22 -7.10 -17.49
N ASN A 213 -3.34 -6.55 -16.28
CA ASN A 213 -3.80 -5.17 -16.03
C ASN A 213 -2.79 -4.31 -15.23
N SER A 214 -1.55 -4.78 -15.08
CA SER A 214 -0.56 -4.16 -14.17
C SER A 214 -0.27 -2.69 -14.51
N VAL A 215 -0.28 -2.31 -15.80
CA VAL A 215 -0.05 -0.92 -16.24
C VAL A 215 -1.21 -0.02 -15.85
N ARG A 216 -2.47 -0.45 -16.04
CA ARG A 216 -3.65 0.33 -15.62
C ARG A 216 -3.73 0.48 -14.11
N LEU A 217 -3.43 -0.59 -13.37
CA LEU A 217 -3.34 -0.55 -11.91
C LEU A 217 -2.24 0.42 -11.45
N PHE A 218 -1.06 0.36 -12.08
CA PHE A 218 0.03 1.27 -11.79
C PHE A 218 -0.39 2.73 -11.98
N PHE A 219 -1.00 3.09 -13.12
CA PHE A 219 -1.46 4.46 -13.35
C PHE A 219 -2.57 4.91 -12.38
N PHE A 220 -3.47 4.00 -12.01
CA PHE A 220 -4.50 4.31 -11.01
C PHE A 220 -3.89 4.59 -9.64
N TYR A 221 -2.98 3.73 -9.16
CA TYR A 221 -2.25 3.97 -7.92
C TYR A 221 -1.37 5.22 -7.98
N LEU A 222 -0.71 5.47 -9.10
CA LEU A 222 0.12 6.66 -9.30
C LEU A 222 -0.73 7.94 -9.23
N LEU A 223 -1.90 7.95 -9.88
CA LEU A 223 -2.80 9.10 -9.86
C LEU A 223 -3.34 9.37 -8.45
N LEU A 224 -3.70 8.31 -7.72
CA LEU A 224 -4.12 8.43 -6.32
C LEU A 224 -2.98 8.91 -5.41
N LEU A 225 -1.76 8.41 -5.62
CA LEU A 225 -0.57 8.82 -4.89
C LEU A 225 -0.28 10.30 -5.13
N VAL A 226 -0.31 10.76 -6.38
CA VAL A 226 -0.11 12.18 -6.73
C VAL A 226 -1.20 13.05 -6.10
N ALA A 227 -2.46 12.67 -6.22
CA ALA A 227 -3.58 13.40 -5.60
C ALA A 227 -3.40 13.49 -4.07
N PHE A 228 -2.96 12.39 -3.44
CA PHE A 228 -2.68 12.35 -2.01
C PHE A 228 -1.50 13.24 -1.62
N ILE A 229 -0.38 13.20 -2.35
CA ILE A 229 0.78 14.06 -2.09
C ILE A 229 0.40 15.54 -2.18
N VAL A 230 -0.38 15.92 -3.19
CA VAL A 230 -0.85 17.31 -3.34
C VAL A 230 -1.76 17.68 -2.16
N LEU A 231 -2.72 16.82 -1.81
CA LEU A 231 -3.64 17.07 -0.70
C LEU A 231 -2.91 17.18 0.64
N SER A 232 -1.97 16.26 0.92
CA SER A 232 -1.18 16.27 2.15
C SER A 232 -0.30 17.51 2.22
N ALA A 233 0.37 17.88 1.13
CA ALA A 233 1.18 19.10 1.07
C ALA A 233 0.35 20.35 1.35
N VAL A 234 -0.87 20.45 0.78
CA VAL A 234 -1.78 21.57 1.04
C VAL A 234 -2.24 21.60 2.49
N ILE A 235 -2.65 20.46 3.06
CA ILE A 235 -3.08 20.37 4.47
C ILE A 235 -1.93 20.74 5.41
N SER A 236 -0.76 20.16 5.21
CA SER A 236 0.45 20.44 6.00
C SER A 236 0.88 21.90 5.89
N LEU A 237 0.79 22.51 4.70
CA LEU A 237 1.12 23.92 4.52
C LEU A 237 0.15 24.82 5.31
N VAL A 238 -1.16 24.60 5.16
CA VAL A 238 -2.19 25.44 5.80
C VAL A 238 -2.17 25.29 7.32
N LEU A 239 -2.14 24.06 7.82
CA LEU A 239 -2.16 23.80 9.24
C LEU A 239 -0.79 24.08 9.89
N GLY A 240 0.31 23.77 9.20
CA GLY A 240 1.66 24.09 9.66
C GLY A 240 1.87 25.58 9.86
N LEU A 241 1.39 26.42 8.93
CA LEU A 241 1.36 27.87 9.10
C LEU A 241 0.53 28.29 10.33
N ALA A 242 -0.67 27.75 10.49
CA ALA A 242 -1.54 28.07 11.62
C ALA A 242 -0.88 27.73 12.98
N PHE A 243 -0.23 26.56 13.08
CA PHE A 243 0.47 26.16 14.30
C PHE A 243 1.79 26.90 14.52
N ALA A 244 2.49 27.31 13.45
CA ALA A 244 3.69 28.13 13.57
C ALA A 244 3.43 29.47 14.28
N PHE A 245 2.26 30.07 14.07
CA PHE A 245 1.85 31.29 14.79
C PHE A 245 1.54 31.07 16.27
N ALA A 246 1.27 29.83 16.69
CA ALA A 246 0.97 29.48 18.08
C ALA A 246 2.23 29.18 18.92
N GLY A 247 3.42 29.25 18.31
CA GLY A 247 4.71 29.02 18.96
C GLY A 247 5.34 27.67 18.61
N GLU A 248 6.63 27.52 18.90
CA GLU A 248 7.44 26.37 18.48
C GLU A 248 6.92 25.03 19.02
N GLN A 249 6.51 24.98 20.29
CA GLN A 249 5.93 23.76 20.88
C GLN A 249 4.60 23.40 20.22
N ALA A 250 3.74 24.39 19.96
CA ALA A 250 2.47 24.17 19.28
C ALA A 250 2.66 23.73 17.82
N ALA A 251 3.70 24.23 17.14
CA ALA A 251 4.10 23.79 15.81
C ALA A 251 4.51 22.31 15.78
N LEU A 252 5.34 21.88 16.73
CA LEU A 252 5.79 20.48 16.81
C LEU A 252 4.63 19.51 17.09
N PHE A 253 3.78 19.83 18.08
CA PHE A 253 2.62 18.98 18.38
C PHE A 253 1.57 19.04 17.27
N GLY A 254 1.36 20.22 16.68
CA GLY A 254 0.45 20.41 15.57
C GLY A 254 0.87 19.58 14.36
N ASP A 255 2.15 19.59 14.00
CA ASP A 255 2.68 18.80 12.90
C ASP A 255 2.54 17.29 13.15
N ALA A 256 2.88 16.81 14.35
CA ALA A 256 2.71 15.39 14.71
C ALA A 256 1.24 14.93 14.62
N VAL A 257 0.30 15.79 15.02
CA VAL A 257 -1.14 15.48 14.91
C VAL A 257 -1.61 15.52 13.46
N VAL A 258 -1.24 16.55 12.70
CA VAL A 258 -1.64 16.70 11.30
C VAL A 258 -1.11 15.56 10.46
N SER A 259 0.19 15.26 10.58
CA SER A 259 0.84 14.16 9.87
C SER A 259 0.23 12.80 10.27
N GLY A 260 -0.08 12.59 11.55
CA GLY A 260 -0.80 11.41 12.02
C GLY A 260 -2.19 11.25 11.38
N ILE A 261 -2.97 12.33 11.32
CA ILE A 261 -4.33 12.30 10.73
C ILE A 261 -4.25 12.04 9.24
N VAL A 262 -3.35 12.74 8.54
CA VAL A 262 -3.12 12.57 7.11
C VAL A 262 -2.69 11.15 6.80
N ASN A 263 -1.78 10.57 7.59
CA ASN A 263 -1.37 9.16 7.47
C ASN A 263 -2.54 8.20 7.69
N ALA A 264 -3.33 8.40 8.75
CA ALA A 264 -4.51 7.58 9.02
C ALA A 264 -5.53 7.63 7.88
N ALA A 265 -5.83 8.83 7.35
CA ALA A 265 -6.73 9.03 6.22
C ALA A 265 -6.21 8.33 4.95
N MET A 266 -4.90 8.40 4.69
CA MET A 266 -4.24 7.69 3.60
C MET A 266 -4.49 6.19 3.67
N ILE A 267 -4.30 5.61 4.85
CA ILE A 267 -4.39 4.17 5.05
C ILE A 267 -5.82 3.70 4.88
N ILE A 268 -6.80 4.43 5.43
CA ILE A 268 -8.22 4.14 5.19
C ILE A 268 -8.53 4.15 3.69
N ALA A 269 -8.13 5.22 2.98
CA ALA A 269 -8.37 5.34 1.55
C ALA A 269 -7.73 4.18 0.78
N MET A 270 -6.48 3.87 1.10
CA MET A 270 -5.72 2.80 0.45
C MET A 270 -6.35 1.42 0.70
N VAL A 271 -6.83 1.13 1.91
CA VAL A 271 -7.55 -0.11 2.22
C VAL A 271 -8.81 -0.24 1.38
N CYS A 272 -9.62 0.82 1.30
CA CYS A 272 -10.84 0.82 0.49
C CYS A 272 -10.52 0.60 -1.01
N VAL A 273 -9.46 1.24 -1.51
CA VAL A 273 -8.98 1.06 -2.88
C VAL A 273 -8.53 -0.38 -3.12
N MET A 274 -7.71 -0.94 -2.24
CA MET A 274 -7.24 -2.32 -2.35
C MET A 274 -8.40 -3.32 -2.35
N ALA A 275 -9.40 -3.10 -1.51
CA ALA A 275 -10.60 -3.93 -1.47
C ALA A 275 -11.43 -3.82 -2.77
N ALA A 276 -11.65 -2.61 -3.28
CA ALA A 276 -12.36 -2.38 -4.54
C ALA A 276 -11.64 -3.03 -5.72
N VAL A 277 -10.33 -2.80 -5.84
CA VAL A 277 -9.48 -3.42 -6.87
C VAL A 277 -9.52 -4.95 -6.78
N HIS A 278 -9.40 -5.52 -5.58
CA HIS A 278 -9.50 -6.96 -5.37
C HIS A 278 -10.87 -7.50 -5.81
N THR A 279 -11.97 -6.83 -5.46
CA THR A 279 -13.30 -7.27 -5.89
C THR A 279 -13.50 -7.22 -7.40
N GLN A 280 -12.93 -6.23 -8.08
CA GLN A 280 -13.03 -6.12 -9.54
C GLN A 280 -12.17 -7.19 -10.24
N LEU A 281 -10.94 -7.40 -9.79
CA LEU A 281 -10.03 -8.41 -10.36
C LEU A 281 -10.48 -9.84 -10.08
N SER A 282 -11.01 -10.13 -8.89
CA SER A 282 -11.54 -11.46 -8.54
C SER A 282 -12.78 -11.82 -9.35
N ARG A 283 -13.66 -10.85 -9.65
CA ARG A 283 -14.79 -11.04 -10.59
C ARG A 283 -14.30 -11.39 -12.00
N PHE A 284 -13.23 -10.76 -12.48
CA PHE A 284 -12.67 -11.11 -13.79
C PHE A 284 -12.06 -12.52 -13.81
N ALA A 285 -11.44 -12.96 -12.72
CA ALA A 285 -10.90 -14.32 -12.61
C ALA A 285 -12.01 -15.40 -12.57
N SER A 286 -13.14 -15.14 -11.90
CA SER A 286 -14.26 -16.09 -11.84
C SER A 286 -15.00 -16.23 -13.19
N HIS A 287 -15.11 -15.15 -13.97
CA HIS A 287 -15.73 -15.19 -15.30
C HIS A 287 -14.85 -15.82 -16.39
N GLY A 288 -13.55 -16.00 -16.13
CA GLY A 288 -12.61 -16.67 -17.03
C GLY A 288 -12.53 -18.19 -16.87
N THR A 289 -13.31 -18.79 -15.96
CA THR A 289 -13.34 -20.24 -15.75
C THR A 289 -14.72 -20.78 -16.14
N PRO A 290 -14.94 -21.17 -17.42
CA PRO A 290 -16.14 -21.94 -17.75
C PRO A 290 -15.96 -23.36 -17.20
N GLY A 291 -16.65 -23.66 -16.10
CA GLY A 291 -16.88 -25.02 -15.62
C GLY A 291 -15.75 -25.62 -14.77
N ALA A 292 -15.98 -25.65 -13.46
CA ALA A 292 -15.64 -26.77 -12.57
C ALA A 292 -16.42 -26.52 -11.27
N GLU A 293 -17.44 -27.27 -10.87
CA GLU A 293 -18.09 -28.49 -11.33
C GLU A 293 -19.50 -28.45 -10.73
N ASP A 294 -20.44 -29.13 -11.39
CA ASP A 294 -21.69 -29.64 -10.82
C ASP A 294 -21.41 -30.74 -9.78
#